data_AF-A0A8T4MIH1-F1
#
_entry.id   AF-A0A8T4MIH1-F1
#
_cell.length_a   1.000
_cell.length_b   1.000
_cell.length_c   1.000
_cell.angle_alpha   90.00
_cell.angle_beta   90.00
_cell.angle_gamma   90.00
#
_symmetry.space_group_name_H-M   'P 1'
#
loop_
_entity.id
_entity.type
_entity.pdbx_description
1 polymer ?
#
loop_
_entity_poly.entity_id
_entity_poly.type
_entity_poly.pdbx_seq_one_letter_code
_entity_poly.pdbx_strand_id
1 'polypeptide(L)'
;MPFVLSREREGFPIIAYQLDLDDRPILSSVLVVGVSASSPTNKTKISFQGDKYVFLRTELLTEKNYDPEKSQLSIYEANRLRKYLRTQFKVEGLEGEL
;
A
#
# COMPACT_ATOMS: atom_id res chain seq x y z
N MET A 1 14.42 -2.46 -5.50
CA MET A 1 14.63 -2.41 -4.03
C MET A 1 13.93 -3.61 -3.40
N PRO A 2 14.60 -4.45 -2.58
CA PRO A 2 13.95 -5.58 -1.90
C PRO A 2 13.18 -5.10 -0.66
N PHE A 3 11.94 -5.59 -0.49
CA PHE A 3 11.11 -5.32 0.69
C PHE A 3 10.97 -6.59 1.53
N VAL A 4 11.01 -6.44 2.85
CA VAL A 4 10.81 -7.53 3.81
C VAL A 4 9.53 -7.26 4.59
N LEU A 5 8.56 -8.16 4.44
CA LEU A 5 7.32 -8.18 5.22
C LEU A 5 7.50 -9.11 6.42
N SER A 6 7.21 -8.62 7.64
CA SER A 6 7.20 -9.42 8.87
C SER A 6 5.77 -9.69 9.34
N ARG A 7 5.56 -10.88 9.93
CA ARG A 7 4.26 -11.36 10.39
C ARG A 7 3.63 -10.50 11.50
N GLU A 8 4.41 -9.79 12.30
CA GLU A 8 3.91 -8.92 13.39
C GLU A 8 2.96 -7.80 12.92
N ARG A 9 2.86 -7.58 11.60
CA ARG A 9 1.99 -6.57 10.97
C ARG A 9 0.81 -7.20 10.21
N GLU A 10 0.29 -8.32 10.72
CA GLU A 10 -0.94 -8.97 10.25
C GLU A 10 -2.05 -7.92 10.04
N GLY A 11 -2.66 -7.90 8.84
CA GLY A 11 -3.84 -7.08 8.53
C GLY A 11 -3.63 -5.96 7.50
N PHE A 12 -2.44 -5.40 7.34
CA PHE A 12 -2.22 -4.30 6.37
C PHE A 12 -1.33 -4.73 5.20
N PRO A 13 -1.87 -4.86 3.98
CA PRO A 13 -1.05 -5.20 2.82
C PRO A 13 -0.05 -4.09 2.51
N ILE A 14 1.03 -4.45 1.81
CA ILE A 14 1.83 -3.44 1.10
C ILE A 14 1.19 -3.22 -0.25
N ILE A 15 1.14 -1.95 -0.65
CA ILE A 15 0.77 -1.57 -2.00
C ILE A 15 2.00 -1.03 -2.72
N ALA A 16 2.11 -1.37 -3.99
CA ALA A 16 3.08 -0.79 -4.90
C ALA A 16 2.34 -0.08 -6.02
N TYR A 17 2.78 1.10 -6.42
CA TYR A 17 2.19 1.84 -7.54
C TYR A 17 3.23 2.72 -8.22
N GLN A 18 2.97 3.10 -9.47
CA GLN A 18 3.77 4.07 -10.21
C GLN A 18 3.21 5.48 -10.02
N LEU A 19 4.08 6.46 -10.17
CA LEU A 19 3.71 7.88 -10.19
C LEU A 19 3.56 8.38 -11.63
N ASP A 20 2.66 9.32 -11.84
CA ASP A 20 2.57 10.09 -13.09
C ASP A 20 3.60 11.23 -13.12
N LEU A 21 3.53 12.08 -14.14
CA LEU A 21 4.44 13.22 -14.32
C LEU A 21 4.28 14.30 -13.23
N ASP A 22 3.16 14.31 -12.52
CA ASP A 22 2.86 15.24 -11.43
C ASP A 22 3.10 14.59 -10.05
N ASP A 23 3.88 13.50 -10.00
CA ASP A 23 4.16 12.70 -8.81
C ASP A 23 2.91 12.10 -8.13
N ARG A 24 1.81 11.88 -8.88
CA ARG A 24 0.56 11.33 -8.33
C ARG A 24 0.42 9.83 -8.59
N PRO A 25 -0.26 9.07 -7.71
CA PRO A 25 -0.48 7.64 -7.93
C PRO A 25 -1.29 7.32 -9.20
N ILE A 26 -0.72 6.48 -10.07
CA ILE A 26 -1.41 5.87 -11.20
C ILE A 26 -2.20 4.66 -10.71
N LEU A 27 -3.52 4.82 -10.57
CA LEU A 27 -4.37 3.77 -9.99
C LEU A 27 -4.34 2.44 -10.76
N SER A 28 -4.23 2.47 -12.09
CA SER A 28 -4.14 1.25 -12.92
C SER A 28 -2.83 0.47 -12.74
N SER A 29 -1.84 1.04 -12.07
CA SER A 29 -0.55 0.40 -11.79
C SER A 29 -0.47 -0.23 -10.39
N VAL A 30 -1.53 -0.10 -9.58
CA VAL A 30 -1.53 -0.55 -8.19
C VAL A 30 -1.47 -2.07 -8.10
N LEU A 31 -0.48 -2.55 -7.36
CA LEU A 31 -0.31 -3.94 -6.96
C LEU A 31 -0.51 -4.03 -5.45
N VAL A 32 -1.32 -4.98 -5.00
CA VAL A 32 -1.56 -5.24 -3.57
C VAL A 32 -0.90 -6.56 -3.20
N VAL A 33 -0.04 -6.52 -2.19
CA VAL A 33 0.66 -7.69 -1.67
C VAL A 33 0.22 -7.93 -0.23
N GLY A 34 -0.63 -8.93 -0.06
CA GLY A 34 -1.02 -9.49 1.23
C GLY A 34 -0.17 -10.71 1.58
N VAL A 35 0.13 -10.89 2.86
CA VAL A 35 0.75 -12.12 3.37
C VAL A 35 -0.35 -12.92 4.07
N SER A 36 -0.73 -14.07 3.50
CA SER A 36 -1.63 -14.99 4.21
C SER A 36 -0.84 -15.73 5.30
N ALA A 37 -1.49 -16.02 6.42
CA ALA A 37 -0.92 -16.81 7.50
C ALA A 37 -0.33 -18.12 6.94
N SER A 38 1.00 -18.21 6.88
CA SER A 38 1.74 -19.44 6.71
C SER A 38 2.81 -19.51 7.80
N SER A 39 3.29 -20.73 8.06
CA SER A 39 4.12 -21.08 9.22
C SER A 39 5.13 -19.98 9.62
N PRO A 40 5.27 -19.65 10.93
CA PRO A 40 6.08 -18.54 11.46
C PRO A 40 7.56 -18.50 11.02
N THR A 41 8.07 -19.56 10.40
CA THR A 41 9.46 -19.71 9.98
C THR A 41 9.75 -19.23 8.55
N ASN A 42 8.73 -18.97 7.72
CA ASN A 42 8.94 -18.64 6.31
C ASN A 42 9.07 -17.13 6.06
N LYS A 43 10.30 -16.65 5.84
CA LYS A 43 10.53 -15.33 5.24
C LYS A 43 10.19 -15.39 3.76
N THR A 44 9.19 -14.64 3.33
CA THR A 44 8.86 -14.50 1.90
C THR A 44 9.54 -13.27 1.35
N LYS A 45 10.43 -13.46 0.36
CA LYS A 45 11.08 -12.36 -0.36
C LYS A 45 10.29 -12.08 -1.64
N ILE A 46 9.85 -10.85 -1.81
CA ILE A 46 9.12 -10.40 -3.00
C ILE A 46 10.01 -9.38 -3.72
N SER A 47 10.20 -9.59 -5.02
CA SER A 47 10.98 -8.69 -5.89
C SER A 47 10.07 -8.14 -6.96
N PHE A 48 9.98 -6.81 -7.03
CA PHE A 48 9.29 -6.11 -8.10
C PHE A 48 10.32 -5.68 -9.15
N GLN A 49 10.00 -5.95 -10.41
CA GLN A 49 10.81 -5.55 -11.56
C GLN A 49 9.97 -4.63 -12.46
N GLY A 50 10.55 -3.50 -12.88
CA GLY A 50 9.89 -2.47 -13.66
C GLY A 50 10.36 -1.07 -13.25
N ASP A 51 10.04 -0.07 -14.07
CA ASP A 51 10.42 1.32 -13.79
C ASP A 51 9.69 1.87 -12.55
N LYS A 52 10.46 2.55 -11.69
CA LYS A 52 10.13 3.23 -10.42
C LYS A 52 8.74 2.95 -9.85
N TYR A 53 8.64 1.91 -9.02
CA TYR A 53 7.49 1.73 -8.12
C TYR A 53 7.74 2.41 -6.77
N VAL A 54 6.72 3.10 -6.27
CA VAL A 54 6.61 3.57 -4.89
C VAL A 54 5.91 2.47 -4.08
N PHE A 55 6.42 2.21 -2.88
CA PHE A 55 5.90 1.21 -1.97
C PHE A 55 5.33 1.89 -0.75
N LEU A 56 4.04 1.67 -0.50
CA LEU A 56 3.34 2.24 0.63
C LEU A 56 2.77 1.12 1.49
N ARG A 57 2.89 1.29 2.81
CA ARG A 57 2.22 0.42 3.76
C ARG A 57 0.80 0.92 3.92
N THR A 58 -0.18 0.03 3.75
CA THR A 58 -1.60 0.45 3.82
C THR A 58 -2.00 0.97 5.20
N GLU A 59 -1.26 0.60 6.26
CA GLU A 59 -1.45 1.17 7.59
C GLU A 59 -1.35 2.70 7.59
N LEU A 60 -0.45 3.28 6.78
CA LEU A 60 -0.25 4.72 6.64
C LEU A 60 -1.39 5.42 5.90
N LEU A 61 -2.35 4.65 5.38
CA LEU A 61 -3.57 5.17 4.77
C LEU A 61 -4.77 5.06 5.71
N THR A 62 -4.61 4.61 6.95
CA THR A 62 -5.70 4.57 7.95
C THR A 62 -5.82 5.91 8.68
N GLU A 63 -7.03 6.29 9.10
CA GLU A 63 -7.27 7.58 9.79
C GLU A 63 -6.34 7.78 11.01
N LYS A 64 -6.14 6.70 11.79
CA LYS A 64 -5.29 6.73 12.99
C LYS A 64 -3.80 6.95 12.71
N ASN A 65 -3.30 6.50 11.57
CA ASN A 65 -1.86 6.45 11.28
C ASN A 65 -1.46 7.27 10.05
N TYR A 66 -2.40 8.02 9.46
CA TYR A 66 -2.13 8.79 8.28
C TYR A 66 -1.14 9.91 8.57
N ASP A 67 -0.11 9.98 7.73
CA ASP A 67 0.99 10.92 7.83
C ASP A 67 1.40 11.32 6.41
N PRO A 68 1.16 12.58 5.99
CA PRO A 68 1.51 13.07 4.64
C PRO A 68 3.00 12.97 4.34
N GLU A 69 3.87 13.16 5.34
CA GLU A 69 5.33 13.13 5.14
C GLU A 69 5.81 11.69 4.90
N LYS A 70 5.23 10.72 5.63
CA LYS A 70 5.59 9.30 5.46
C LYS A 70 4.93 8.64 4.26
N SER A 71 3.70 9.04 3.94
CA SER A 71 2.97 8.50 2.78
C SER A 71 3.39 9.14 1.47
N GLN A 72 3.90 10.38 1.52
CA GLN A 72 4.20 11.22 0.36
C GLN A 72 2.98 11.46 -0.52
N LEU A 73 1.79 11.45 0.09
CA LEU A 73 0.51 11.69 -0.59
C LEU A 73 -0.16 12.90 0.04
N SER A 74 -0.81 13.71 -0.79
CA SER A 74 -1.81 14.66 -0.29
C SER A 74 -3.04 13.91 0.24
N ILE A 75 -3.82 14.58 1.09
CA ILE A 75 -5.08 14.02 1.63
C ILE A 75 -6.02 13.59 0.48
N TYR A 76 -6.09 14.41 -0.58
CA TYR A 76 -6.89 14.11 -1.76
C TYR A 76 -6.44 12.82 -2.46
N GLU A 77 -5.13 12.66 -2.69
CA GLU A 77 -4.58 11.47 -3.33
C GLU A 77 -4.71 10.23 -2.46
N ALA A 78 -4.50 10.38 -1.16
CA ALA A 78 -4.68 9.32 -0.18
C ALA A 78 -6.14 8.84 -0.15
N ASN A 79 -7.13 9.75 -0.16
CA ASN A 79 -8.55 9.40 -0.24
C ASN A 79 -8.91 8.73 -1.57
N ARG A 80 -8.37 9.22 -2.69
CA ARG A 80 -8.53 8.59 -4.01
C ARG A 80 -7.98 7.16 -4.03
N LEU A 81 -6.80 6.95 -3.45
CA LEU A 81 -6.16 5.63 -3.35
C LEU A 81 -6.91 4.69 -2.39
N ARG A 82 -7.34 5.18 -1.22
CA ARG A 82 -8.19 4.44 -0.27
C ARG A 82 -9.47 3.92 -0.93
N LYS A 83 -10.19 4.80 -1.62
CA LYS A 83 -11.41 4.43 -2.35
C LYS A 83 -11.13 3.34 -3.39
N TYR A 84 -10.05 3.47 -4.14
CA TYR A 84 -9.65 2.49 -5.15
C TYR A 84 -9.31 1.12 -4.54
N LEU A 85 -8.49 1.08 -3.49
CA LEU A 85 -8.10 -0.14 -2.78
C LEU A 85 -9.30 -0.87 -2.17
N ARG A 86 -10.22 -0.13 -1.54
CA ARG A 86 -11.46 -0.69 -0.99
C ARG A 86 -12.36 -1.25 -2.09
N THR A 87 -12.55 -0.53 -3.19
CA THR A 87 -13.48 -0.95 -4.24
C THR A 87 -12.96 -2.13 -5.06
N GLN A 88 -11.69 -2.08 -5.50
CA GLN A 88 -11.12 -3.06 -6.42
C GLN A 88 -10.49 -4.27 -5.71
N PHE A 89 -9.80 -4.03 -4.59
CA PHE A 89 -9.02 -5.06 -3.89
C PHE A 89 -9.65 -5.51 -2.57
N LYS A 90 -10.77 -4.90 -2.16
CA LYS A 90 -11.48 -5.20 -0.91
C LYS A 90 -10.59 -5.09 0.33
N VAL A 91 -9.66 -4.13 0.34
CA VAL A 91 -8.84 -3.86 1.52
C VAL A 91 -9.71 -3.22 2.60
N GLU A 92 -9.76 -3.87 3.76
CA GLU A 92 -10.52 -3.45 4.95
C GLU A 92 -9.79 -2.35 5.74
N GLY A 93 -10.52 -1.57 6.54
CA GLY A 93 -9.95 -0.53 7.41
C GLY A 93 -9.66 0.79 6.69
N LEU A 94 -10.11 0.93 5.44
CA LEU A 94 -10.01 2.13 4.60
C LEU A 94 -11.38 2.77 4.32
N GLU A 95 -12.37 2.50 5.17
CA GLU A 95 -13.72 3.04 5.05
C GLU A 95 -13.76 4.54 5.39
N GLY A 96 -14.66 5.29 4.73
CA GLY A 96 -14.75 6.74 4.90
C GLY A 96 -13.59 7.51 4.27
N GLU A 97 -13.54 8.80 4.57
CA GLU A 97 -12.46 9.71 4.18
C GLU A 97 -11.46 9.87 5.35
N LEU A 98 -10.20 10.16 5.01
CA LEU A 98 -9.15 10.60 5.92
C LEU A 98 -9.41 11.98 6.49
#